data_AF-A0A0Q4BEJ1-F1
#
_entry.id   AF-A0A0Q4BEJ1-F1
#
_cell.length_a   1.000
_cell.length_b   1.000
_cell.length_c   1.000
_cell.angle_alpha   90.00
_cell.angle_beta   90.00
_cell.angle_gamma   90.00
#
_symmetry.space_group_name_H-M   'P 1'
#
loop_
_entity.id
_entity.type
_entity.pdbx_description
1 polymer ?
#
loop_
_entity_poly.entity_id
_entity_poly.type
_entity_poly.pdbx_seq_one_letter_code
_entity_poly.pdbx_strand_id
1 'polypeptide(L)'
;MTSRVLALLLAGWMVCSLPAALAIEPDSIIISSVEDLQDLSKRCTLDAWSQGKTVTLAADLDLGEAEFTPIPTFGGTFLGQEHTISGLRITSAGSNMGLFRYVQPGAVVQELTVKGTVAPEGSRSAVGGIAGENAGTLLNCAFHG
;
A
#
# COMPACT_ATOMS: atom_id res chain seq x y z
N MET A 1 36.62 -64.46 7.48
CA MET A 1 35.71 -65.13 8.43
C MET A 1 35.89 -64.48 9.79
N THR A 2 34.78 -64.22 10.49
CA THR A 2 34.63 -63.65 11.86
C THR A 2 34.98 -62.15 12.00
N SER A 3 34.27 -61.28 12.73
CA SER A 3 32.97 -61.30 13.41
C SER A 3 32.72 -59.87 13.98
N ARG A 4 31.47 -59.58 14.39
CA ARG A 4 31.04 -58.63 15.45
C ARG A 4 30.45 -57.27 15.05
N VAL A 5 29.12 -57.31 14.87
CA VAL A 5 28.07 -56.48 15.53
C VAL A 5 28.57 -55.43 16.54
N LEU A 6 28.18 -54.17 16.35
CA LEU A 6 27.87 -53.15 17.37
C LEU A 6 27.07 -52.03 16.65
N ALA A 7 25.75 -51.94 16.80
CA ALA A 7 25.00 -51.29 17.89
C ALA A 7 24.77 -49.78 17.69
N LEU A 8 23.50 -49.47 17.44
CA LEU A 8 22.67 -48.42 18.07
C LEU A 8 22.93 -46.93 17.77
N LEU A 9 21.81 -46.31 17.33
CA LEU A 9 21.35 -44.96 17.65
C LEU A 9 22.09 -43.78 17.01
N LEU A 10 21.56 -43.26 15.90
CA LEU A 10 21.42 -41.82 15.75
C LEU A 10 20.04 -41.47 15.18
N ALA A 11 19.43 -40.52 15.87
CA ALA A 11 18.02 -40.20 15.88
C ALA A 11 17.52 -39.68 14.54
N GLY A 12 16.24 -39.97 14.26
CA GLY A 12 15.49 -39.28 13.24
C GLY A 12 15.44 -37.78 13.53
N TRP A 13 15.94 -36.99 12.59
CA TRP A 13 15.47 -35.63 12.35
C TRP A 13 14.75 -35.61 11.02
N MET A 14 13.63 -36.32 10.97
CA MET A 14 12.59 -36.10 9.98
C MET A 14 11.66 -35.03 10.54
N VAL A 15 11.56 -33.93 9.80
CA VAL A 15 10.42 -33.01 9.72
C VAL A 15 10.07 -32.20 10.96
N CYS A 16 10.51 -30.95 10.94
CA CYS A 16 9.57 -29.84 11.02
C CYS A 16 10.12 -28.68 10.19
N SER A 17 10.19 -28.88 8.87
CA SER A 17 9.96 -27.74 7.98
C SER A 17 8.51 -27.33 8.23
N LEU A 18 8.32 -26.38 9.16
CA LEU A 18 7.03 -25.70 9.26
C LEU A 18 6.71 -25.24 7.84
N PRO A 19 5.57 -25.62 7.24
CA PRO A 19 5.07 -24.81 6.16
C PRO A 19 4.97 -23.41 6.77
N ALA A 20 5.69 -22.45 6.20
CA ALA A 20 5.38 -21.05 6.42
C ALA A 20 3.89 -20.98 6.12
N ALA A 21 3.06 -20.84 7.16
CA ALA A 21 1.66 -20.60 6.97
C ALA A 21 1.64 -19.36 6.08
N LEU A 22 1.24 -19.53 4.82
CA LEU A 22 0.91 -18.39 3.99
C LEU A 22 -0.19 -17.69 4.78
N ALA A 23 0.17 -16.61 5.49
CA ALA A 23 -0.79 -15.72 6.06
C ALA A 23 -1.61 -15.24 4.87
N ILE A 24 -2.84 -15.72 4.76
CA ILE A 24 -3.78 -15.24 3.76
C ILE A 24 -4.14 -13.83 4.24
N GLU A 25 -3.42 -12.85 3.71
CA GLU A 25 -3.69 -11.45 3.97
C GLU A 25 -5.09 -11.12 3.45
N PRO A 26 -5.89 -10.35 4.21
CA PRO A 26 -7.25 -10.06 3.81
C PRO A 26 -7.25 -9.32 2.47
N ASP A 27 -8.20 -9.67 1.61
CA ASP A 27 -8.43 -8.97 0.35
C ASP A 27 -9.30 -7.72 0.51
N SER A 28 -9.90 -7.54 1.69
CA SER A 28 -10.61 -6.31 2.08
C SER A 28 -9.89 -5.62 3.22
N ILE A 29 -9.58 -4.35 3.05
CA ILE A 29 -8.87 -3.49 4.01
C ILE A 29 -9.78 -2.30 4.29
N ILE A 30 -10.10 -2.06 5.57
CA ILE A 30 -10.85 -0.89 6.00
C ILE A 30 -9.86 0.13 6.58
N ILE A 31 -9.97 1.38 6.15
CA ILE A 31 -9.19 2.50 6.66
C ILE A 31 -10.15 3.43 7.41
N SER A 32 -9.96 3.50 8.72
CA SER A 32 -10.77 4.30 9.63
C SER A 32 -9.96 5.38 10.35
N SER A 33 -8.63 5.35 10.19
CA SER A 33 -7.71 6.26 10.84
C SER A 33 -6.54 6.63 9.92
N VAL A 34 -5.82 7.70 10.31
CA VAL A 34 -4.57 8.10 9.64
C VAL A 34 -3.49 7.02 9.78
N GLU A 35 -3.46 6.30 10.90
CA GLU A 35 -2.53 5.20 11.13
C GLU A 35 -2.76 4.05 10.14
N ASP A 36 -4.03 3.69 9.89
CA ASP A 36 -4.40 2.68 8.87
C ASP A 36 -3.91 3.09 7.47
N LEU A 37 -4.03 4.37 7.12
CA LEU A 37 -3.57 4.90 5.83
C LEU A 37 -2.04 4.90 5.73
N GLN A 38 -1.34 5.21 6.82
CA GLN A 38 0.12 5.12 6.87
C GLN A 38 0.59 3.67 6.74
N ASP A 39 -0.11 2.72 7.35
CA ASP A 39 0.17 1.30 7.20
C ASP A 39 -0.10 0.80 5.79
N LEU A 40 -1.16 1.27 5.13
CA LEU A 40 -1.36 1.04 3.70
C LEU A 40 -0.15 1.50 2.89
N SER A 41 0.34 2.73 3.15
CA SER A 41 1.51 3.29 2.46
C SER A 41 2.77 2.41 2.63
N LYS A 42 3.04 1.93 3.86
CA LYS A 42 4.18 1.03 4.15
C LYS A 42 4.07 -0.31 3.42
N ARG A 43 2.85 -0.86 3.27
CA ARG A 43 2.60 -2.17 2.65
C ARG A 43 2.62 -2.12 1.13
N CYS A 44 2.20 -1.00 0.54
CA CYS A 44 2.22 -0.73 -0.89
C CYS A 44 3.63 -0.42 -1.45
N THR A 45 4.69 -1.02 -0.87
CA THR A 45 6.08 -0.90 -1.31
C THR A 45 6.45 -1.92 -2.38
N LEU A 46 5.78 -3.08 -2.37
CA LEU A 46 5.87 -4.09 -3.43
C LEU A 46 4.74 -3.86 -4.45
N ASP A 47 5.07 -3.95 -5.73
CA ASP A 47 4.15 -3.73 -6.86
C ASP A 47 2.92 -4.66 -6.83
N ALA A 48 3.12 -5.92 -6.46
CA ALA A 48 2.04 -6.91 -6.46
C ALA A 48 1.15 -6.88 -5.19
N TRP A 49 1.57 -6.25 -4.09
CA TRP A 49 0.93 -6.47 -2.79
C TRP A 49 -0.54 -6.01 -2.74
N SER A 50 -0.85 -4.87 -3.38
CA SER A 50 -2.21 -4.31 -3.41
C SER A 50 -3.09 -4.88 -4.53
N GLN A 51 -2.54 -5.71 -5.42
CA GLN A 51 -3.31 -6.27 -6.53
C GLN A 51 -4.39 -7.22 -6.02
N GLY A 52 -5.60 -7.11 -6.59
CA GLY A 52 -6.77 -7.88 -6.15
C GLY A 52 -7.37 -7.44 -4.83
N LYS A 53 -6.77 -6.48 -4.12
CA LYS A 53 -7.28 -5.98 -2.83
C LYS A 53 -8.27 -4.84 -3.04
N THR A 54 -9.27 -4.79 -2.17
CA THR A 54 -10.20 -3.69 -2.02
C THR A 54 -9.89 -2.94 -0.73
N VAL A 55 -9.58 -1.65 -0.86
CA VAL A 55 -9.35 -0.73 0.26
C VAL A 55 -10.56 0.19 0.34
N THR A 56 -11.14 0.34 1.52
CA THR A 56 -12.35 1.16 1.72
C THR A 56 -12.13 2.16 2.85
N LEU A 57 -12.37 3.44 2.58
CA LEU A 57 -12.46 4.45 3.63
C LEU A 57 -13.76 4.27 4.41
N ALA A 58 -13.67 4.31 5.74
CA ALA A 58 -14.80 4.27 6.65
C ALA A 58 -15.05 5.60 7.39
N ALA A 59 -14.18 6.59 7.18
CA ALA A 59 -14.28 7.91 7.76
C ALA A 59 -13.47 8.91 6.92
N ASP A 60 -13.79 10.20 7.09
CA ASP A 60 -12.90 11.27 6.67
C ASP A 60 -11.60 11.23 7.48
N LEU A 61 -10.48 11.52 6.83
CA LEU A 61 -9.15 11.51 7.44
C LEU A 61 -8.55 12.92 7.40
N ASP A 62 -7.96 13.35 8.51
CA ASP A 62 -7.18 14.59 8.59
C ASP A 62 -5.73 14.24 8.92
N LEU A 63 -4.84 14.44 7.96
CA LEU A 63 -3.40 14.18 8.09
C LEU A 63 -2.69 15.23 8.96
N GLY A 64 -3.37 16.32 9.31
CA GLY A 64 -2.80 17.44 10.05
C GLY A 64 -1.69 18.16 9.29
N GLU A 65 -0.71 18.69 10.01
CA GLU A 65 0.45 19.41 9.42
C GLU A 65 1.67 18.50 9.19
N ALA A 66 1.56 17.21 9.48
CA ALA A 66 2.68 16.27 9.35
C ALA A 66 3.00 15.96 7.88
N GLU A 67 4.27 15.71 7.59
CA GLU A 67 4.66 15.25 6.26
C GLU A 67 4.12 13.82 6.04
N PHE A 68 3.27 13.67 5.02
CA PHE A 68 2.69 12.37 4.67
C PHE A 68 3.62 11.62 3.72
N THR A 69 3.82 10.32 3.96
CA THR A 69 4.54 9.46 3.01
C THR A 69 3.56 8.94 1.95
N PRO A 70 3.68 9.36 0.68
CA PRO A 70 2.81 8.93 -0.41
C PRO A 70 2.72 7.41 -0.54
N ILE A 71 1.55 6.90 -0.94
CA ILE A 71 1.36 5.47 -1.24
C ILE A 71 2.23 5.11 -2.44
N PRO A 72 3.27 4.26 -2.29
CA PRO A 72 4.28 4.12 -3.33
C PRO A 72 3.75 3.49 -4.61
N THR A 73 2.90 2.47 -4.56
CA THR A 73 2.27 1.91 -5.76
C THR A 73 0.97 1.19 -5.42
N PHE A 74 -0.07 1.40 -6.22
CA PHE A 74 -1.40 0.86 -5.94
C PHE A 74 -2.00 0.14 -7.15
N GLY A 75 -2.30 -1.14 -6.98
CA GLY A 75 -2.85 -2.06 -7.99
C GLY A 75 -4.24 -2.59 -7.70
N GLY A 76 -4.90 -2.10 -6.65
CA GLY A 76 -6.19 -2.60 -6.18
C GLY A 76 -7.38 -1.73 -6.57
N THR A 77 -8.48 -1.91 -5.83
CA THR A 77 -9.65 -1.01 -5.86
C THR A 77 -9.66 -0.18 -4.57
N PHE A 78 -9.59 1.14 -4.69
CA PHE A 78 -9.71 2.08 -3.57
C PHE A 78 -11.08 2.75 -3.62
N LEU A 79 -11.94 2.42 -2.66
CA LEU A 79 -13.27 2.95 -2.48
C LEU A 79 -13.22 4.09 -1.47
N GLY A 80 -13.28 5.33 -1.97
CA GLY A 80 -13.33 6.53 -1.14
C GLY A 80 -14.65 6.70 -0.42
N GLN A 81 -15.75 6.13 -0.93
CA GLN A 81 -17.09 6.21 -0.30
C GLN A 81 -17.52 7.66 0.01
N GLU A 82 -17.18 8.59 -0.89
CA GLU A 82 -17.37 10.04 -0.77
C GLU A 82 -16.60 10.72 0.38
N HIS A 83 -15.73 9.97 1.07
CA HIS A 83 -14.89 10.52 2.13
C HIS A 83 -13.78 11.43 1.62
N THR A 84 -13.33 12.30 2.52
CA THR A 84 -12.24 13.25 2.28
C THR A 84 -10.98 12.85 3.04
N ILE A 85 -9.83 12.85 2.36
CA ILE A 85 -8.50 12.90 2.98
C ILE A 85 -8.01 14.35 2.92
N SER A 86 -7.85 14.98 4.07
CA SER A 86 -7.45 16.38 4.21
C SER A 86 -6.08 16.53 4.86
N GLY A 87 -5.49 17.72 4.78
CA GLY A 87 -4.16 17.98 5.34
C GLY A 87 -3.01 17.39 4.52
N LEU A 88 -3.24 16.94 3.28
CA LEU A 88 -2.16 16.39 2.45
C LEU A 88 -1.06 17.45 2.22
N ARG A 89 0.17 17.14 2.61
CA ARG A 89 1.31 18.03 2.39
C ARG A 89 2.49 17.26 1.83
N ILE A 90 2.81 17.52 0.55
CA ILE A 90 3.94 16.92 -0.15
C ILE A 90 4.89 18.03 -0.61
N THR A 91 6.05 18.12 0.04
CA THR A 91 7.10 19.09 -0.27
C THR A 91 8.45 18.45 -0.55
N SER A 92 8.64 17.18 -0.17
CA SER A 92 9.86 16.45 -0.43
C SER A 92 10.17 16.37 -1.93
N ALA A 93 11.46 16.49 -2.26
CA ALA A 93 11.91 16.50 -3.64
C ALA A 93 11.66 15.14 -4.32
N GLY A 94 11.19 15.18 -5.57
CA GLY A 94 11.14 13.99 -6.40
C GLY A 94 10.15 14.06 -7.57
N SER A 95 9.88 12.88 -8.12
CA SER A 95 9.00 12.65 -9.25
C SER A 95 7.87 11.70 -8.87
N ASN A 96 6.76 11.81 -9.61
CA ASN A 96 5.57 10.98 -9.51
C ASN A 96 4.98 11.12 -8.11
N MET A 97 4.56 12.35 -7.83
CA MET A 97 4.11 12.80 -6.51
C MET A 97 2.60 13.09 -6.51
N GLY A 98 1.94 12.55 -5.49
CA GLY A 98 0.51 12.67 -5.19
C GLY A 98 0.18 11.84 -3.95
N LEU A 99 -1.09 11.75 -3.56
CA LEU A 99 -1.49 10.78 -2.51
C LEU A 99 -1.02 9.37 -2.88
N PHE A 100 -1.24 8.99 -4.13
CA PHE A 100 -0.61 7.83 -4.77
C PHE A 100 0.55 8.29 -5.64
N ARG A 101 1.71 7.64 -5.53
CA ARG A 101 2.79 7.90 -6.50
C ARG A 101 2.47 7.29 -7.85
N TYR A 102 2.03 6.03 -7.85
CA TYR A 102 1.66 5.28 -9.04
C TYR A 102 0.32 4.56 -8.83
N VAL A 103 -0.61 4.78 -9.74
CA VAL A 103 -1.82 3.96 -9.89
C VAL A 103 -1.60 3.03 -11.08
N GLN A 104 -1.57 1.72 -10.83
CA GLN A 104 -1.19 0.71 -11.81
C GLN A 104 -2.29 0.46 -12.86
N PRO A 105 -1.95 -0.16 -14.02
CA PRO A 105 -2.94 -0.63 -14.97
C PRO A 105 -3.99 -1.53 -14.32
N GLY A 106 -5.27 -1.28 -14.61
CA GLY A 106 -6.40 -2.03 -14.05
C GLY A 106 -6.79 -1.65 -12.62
N ALA A 107 -5.99 -0.84 -11.91
CA ALA A 107 -6.37 -0.30 -10.61
C ALA A 107 -7.50 0.73 -10.76
N VAL A 108 -8.34 0.82 -9.73
CA VAL A 108 -9.45 1.77 -9.66
C VAL A 108 -9.35 2.56 -8.36
N VAL A 109 -9.41 3.88 -8.44
CA VAL A 109 -9.62 4.76 -7.28
C VAL A 109 -10.90 5.53 -7.56
N GLN A 110 -11.87 5.47 -6.65
CA GLN A 110 -13.16 6.11 -6.88
C GLN A 110 -13.72 6.82 -5.66
N GLU A 111 -14.56 7.83 -5.92
CA GLU A 111 -15.37 8.53 -4.91
C GLU A 111 -14.53 9.09 -3.76
N LEU A 112 -13.37 9.65 -4.10
CA LEU A 112 -12.39 10.16 -3.14
C LEU A 112 -12.18 11.65 -3.35
N THR A 113 -12.32 12.43 -2.27
CA THR A 113 -11.86 13.82 -2.24
C THR A 113 -10.53 13.91 -1.50
N VAL A 114 -9.56 14.63 -2.06
CA VAL A 114 -8.28 14.92 -1.40
C VAL A 114 -8.10 16.42 -1.28
N LYS A 115 -7.70 16.90 -0.10
CA LYS A 115 -7.45 18.32 0.18
C LYS A 115 -6.04 18.53 0.71
N GLY A 116 -5.33 19.50 0.15
CA GLY A 116 -4.01 19.88 0.65
C GLY A 116 -3.10 20.50 -0.40
N THR A 117 -1.80 20.52 -0.15
CA THR A 117 -0.79 21.13 -1.03
C THR A 117 0.20 20.07 -1.51
N VAL A 118 0.33 19.95 -2.84
CA VAL A 118 1.32 19.10 -3.50
C VAL A 118 2.26 19.99 -4.30
N ALA A 119 3.41 20.30 -3.70
CA ALA A 119 4.44 21.18 -4.25
C ALA A 119 5.84 20.59 -4.00
N PRO A 120 6.14 19.38 -4.52
CA PRO A 120 7.45 18.75 -4.34
C PRO A 120 8.55 19.59 -4.97
N GLU A 121 9.79 19.47 -4.50
CA GLU A 121 10.97 20.04 -5.15
C GLU A 121 11.60 19.08 -6.19
N GLY A 122 12.72 19.48 -6.81
CA GLY A 122 13.47 18.61 -7.72
C GLY A 122 12.91 18.50 -9.15
N SER A 123 12.96 17.30 -9.73
CA SER A 123 12.64 17.04 -11.15
C SER A 123 11.17 17.24 -11.49
N ARG A 124 10.25 16.91 -10.58
CA ARG A 124 8.79 17.14 -10.72
C ARG A 124 8.20 16.61 -12.04
N SER A 125 8.72 15.48 -12.55
CA SER A 125 8.34 15.01 -13.91
C SER A 125 6.87 14.64 -14.04
N ALA A 126 6.23 14.23 -12.95
CA ALA A 126 4.78 14.03 -12.87
C ALA A 126 4.32 14.36 -11.44
N VAL A 127 3.34 15.26 -11.33
CA VAL A 127 2.81 15.75 -10.06
C VAL A 127 1.30 15.92 -10.19
N GLY A 128 0.54 15.35 -9.26
CA GLY A 128 -0.90 15.47 -9.20
C GLY A 128 -1.42 15.28 -7.79
N GLY A 129 -2.53 15.93 -7.44
CA GLY A 129 -3.09 15.87 -6.09
C GLY A 129 -3.53 14.46 -5.66
N ILE A 130 -4.14 13.72 -6.59
CA ILE A 130 -4.57 12.32 -6.36
C ILE A 130 -3.45 11.35 -6.67
N ALA A 131 -2.91 11.41 -7.88
CA ALA A 131 -1.87 10.51 -8.36
C ALA A 131 -0.74 11.28 -9.04
N GLY A 132 0.50 10.86 -8.81
CA GLY A 132 1.65 11.34 -9.57
C GLY A 132 1.62 10.81 -11.00
N GLU A 133 1.57 9.48 -11.14
CA GLU A 133 1.37 8.78 -12.40
C GLU A 133 0.13 7.88 -12.31
N ASN A 134 -0.73 7.96 -13.32
CA ASN A 134 -1.94 7.14 -13.40
C ASN A 134 -1.97 6.34 -14.70
N ALA A 135 -1.92 5.01 -14.59
CA ALA A 135 -2.22 4.06 -15.66
C ALA A 135 -3.54 3.30 -15.43
N GLY A 136 -4.25 3.60 -14.33
CA GLY A 136 -5.55 3.02 -13.99
C GLY A 136 -6.70 3.99 -14.21
N THR A 137 -7.78 3.79 -13.45
CA THR A 137 -9.00 4.62 -13.50
C THR A 137 -9.16 5.44 -12.23
N LEU A 138 -9.33 6.76 -12.40
CA LEU A 138 -9.81 7.66 -11.34
C LEU A 138 -11.26 8.02 -11.66
N LEU A 139 -12.21 7.63 -10.81
CA LEU A 139 -13.65 7.80 -11.05
C LEU A 139 -14.29 8.64 -9.95
N ASN A 140 -14.93 9.76 -10.28
CA ASN A 140 -15.55 10.65 -9.28
C ASN A 140 -14.58 11.10 -8.17
N CYS A 141 -13.31 11.32 -8.54
CA CYS A 141 -12.28 11.83 -7.64
C CYS A 141 -12.12 13.34 -7.80
N ALA A 142 -11.87 14.03 -6.69
CA ALA A 142 -11.63 15.48 -6.68
C ALA A 142 -10.41 15.83 -5.84
N PHE A 143 -9.63 16.80 -6.29
CA PHE A 143 -8.56 17.41 -5.51
C PHE A 143 -8.85 18.90 -5.29
N HIS A 144 -8.61 19.38 -4.07
CA HIS A 144 -8.64 20.80 -3.74
C HIS A 144 -7.32 21.20 -3.06
N GLY A 145 -6.63 22.20 -3.63
CA GLY A 145 -5.36 22.70 -3.11
C GLY A 145 -5.14 24.17 -3.35
#